data_AF-A0A5C3PZC9-F1
#
_entry.id   AF-A0A5C3PZC9-F1
#
_cell.length_a   1.000
_cell.length_b   1.000
_cell.length_c   1.000
_cell.angle_alpha   90.00
_cell.angle_beta   90.00
_cell.angle_gamma   90.00
#
_symmetry.space_group_name_H-M   'P 1'
#
loop_
_entity.id
_entity.type
_entity.pdbx_description
1 polymer ?
#
loop_
_entity_poly.entity_id
_entity_poly.type
_entity_poly.pdbx_seq_one_letter_code
_entity_poly.pdbx_strand_id
1 'polypeptide(L)'
;MPGIVPEPPATLHNAALSGAQKTNARPTPRSPRATPAQEGVKVQKHCDFYFDDGNVIIRVENTQYKLHRSLLERHSPVFRELFTVPQPHDSSEGVSEDNPIVLFGIQATNFTRLLRLLYPPVLADCPIATVDEWMSIFEQADRWQMDYLRECALARLRSSYVRPVHKLLFWTRYNLPLNELIPTYMEIISRSQPLSLEEAEELGLPMSVKIAQARDLVHKEGACQFCKGGFSVKGDRALGSIIERVFGLPLPDPSSTPA
;
A
#
# COMPACT_ATOMS: atom_id res chain seq x y z
N MET A 1 2.92 -31.82 46.93
CA MET A 1 2.64 -30.85 48.02
C MET A 1 3.07 -29.49 47.51
N PRO A 2 2.14 -28.55 47.28
CA PRO A 2 1.30 -27.99 48.35
C PRO A 2 -0.20 -28.18 48.12
N GLY A 3 -1.00 -27.75 49.10
CA GLY A 3 -2.42 -27.45 48.96
C GLY A 3 -2.86 -26.56 50.13
N ILE A 4 -3.80 -25.65 49.87
CA ILE A 4 -4.71 -25.00 50.83
C ILE A 4 -5.80 -24.29 49.98
N VAL A 5 -6.96 -24.94 49.77
CA VAL A 5 -8.32 -24.64 50.31
C VAL A 5 -8.97 -23.32 49.79
N PRO A 6 -10.31 -23.05 49.93
CA PRO A 6 -11.13 -22.69 48.75
C PRO A 6 -11.94 -21.39 48.92
N GLU A 7 -12.89 -21.13 48.01
CA GLU A 7 -14.05 -20.22 48.20
C GLU A 7 -15.30 -20.76 47.45
N PRO A 8 -16.54 -20.32 47.76
CA PRO A 8 -17.73 -21.18 47.66
C PRO A 8 -18.84 -20.64 46.68
N PRO A 9 -20.17 -20.83 46.88
CA PRO A 9 -20.93 -21.73 45.99
C PRO A 9 -22.05 -21.05 45.18
N ALA A 10 -22.52 -21.75 44.14
CA ALA A 10 -23.55 -21.27 43.23
C ALA A 10 -24.99 -21.69 43.61
N THR A 11 -25.83 -20.70 43.93
CA THR A 11 -27.28 -20.58 43.62
C THR A 11 -28.35 -21.59 44.11
N LEU A 12 -29.51 -21.01 44.40
CA LEU A 12 -30.90 -21.51 44.25
C LEU A 12 -31.46 -22.59 45.20
N HIS A 13 -32.69 -22.33 45.64
CA HIS A 13 -33.64 -23.35 46.07
C HIS A 13 -35.10 -22.94 45.79
N ASN A 14 -36.02 -23.92 45.84
CA ASN A 14 -37.47 -23.85 45.54
C ASN A 14 -37.76 -23.69 44.02
N ALA A 15 -38.38 -24.61 43.27
CA ALA A 15 -39.45 -25.61 43.55
C ALA A 15 -40.80 -24.96 43.94
N ALA A 16 -42.01 -25.45 43.62
CA ALA A 16 -42.57 -26.68 43.02
C ALA A 16 -44.03 -26.38 42.57
N LEU A 17 -44.90 -27.18 41.91
CA LEU A 17 -44.98 -28.41 41.05
C LEU A 17 -46.49 -28.49 40.64
N SER A 18 -47.02 -29.14 39.58
CA SER A 18 -46.55 -29.82 38.36
C SER A 18 -47.76 -29.97 37.38
N GLY A 19 -47.60 -30.48 36.15
CA GLY A 19 -48.72 -30.74 35.20
C GLY A 19 -48.28 -31.39 33.88
N ALA A 20 -49.14 -32.19 33.23
CA ALA A 20 -48.70 -33.21 32.25
C ALA A 20 -49.34 -33.16 30.84
N GLN A 21 -48.48 -33.36 29.83
CA GLN A 21 -48.67 -33.99 28.50
C GLN A 21 -49.65 -33.42 27.44
N LYS A 22 -49.05 -33.04 26.30
CA LYS A 22 -49.42 -33.38 24.90
C LYS A 22 -50.81 -32.99 24.35
N THR A 23 -50.80 -32.13 23.33
CA THR A 23 -51.31 -32.46 21.97
C THR A 23 -50.46 -31.73 20.91
N ASN A 24 -50.62 -32.08 19.63
CA ASN A 24 -49.71 -31.73 18.53
C ASN A 24 -50.35 -30.71 17.57
N ALA A 25 -49.65 -29.63 17.21
CA ALA A 25 -50.07 -28.65 16.20
C ALA A 25 -48.87 -28.06 15.46
N ARG A 26 -48.95 -27.98 14.12
CA ARG A 26 -47.86 -27.66 13.19
C ARG A 26 -47.88 -26.17 12.80
N PRO A 27 -46.84 -25.37 13.13
CA PRO A 27 -46.62 -24.07 12.49
C PRO A 27 -46.12 -24.25 11.04
N THR A 28 -46.52 -23.35 10.14
CA THR A 28 -46.00 -23.30 8.77
C THR A 28 -44.55 -22.77 8.74
N PRO A 29 -43.72 -23.18 7.77
CA PRO A 29 -42.39 -22.61 7.61
C PRO A 29 -42.49 -21.13 7.26
N ARG A 30 -41.83 -20.27 8.05
CA ARG A 30 -41.70 -18.85 7.72
C ARG A 30 -40.83 -18.70 6.47
N SER A 31 -41.26 -17.87 5.52
CA SER A 31 -40.47 -17.57 4.33
C SER A 31 -39.09 -17.02 4.72
N PRO A 32 -38.00 -17.42 4.04
CA PRO A 32 -36.67 -16.86 4.30
C PRO A 32 -36.69 -15.33 4.20
N ARG A 33 -36.16 -14.68 5.24
CA ARG A 33 -35.96 -13.23 5.27
C ARG A 33 -35.02 -12.86 4.12
N ALA A 34 -35.53 -12.18 3.10
CA ALA A 34 -34.73 -11.79 1.95
C ALA A 34 -33.49 -11.00 2.39
N THR A 35 -32.31 -11.48 1.99
CA THR A 35 -31.06 -10.72 2.04
C THR A 35 -31.27 -9.42 1.26
N PRO A 36 -30.76 -8.26 1.73
CA PRO A 36 -30.78 -7.05 0.92
C PRO A 36 -30.11 -7.33 -0.42
N ALA A 37 -30.84 -7.14 -1.52
CA ALA A 37 -30.26 -7.26 -2.85
C ALA A 37 -29.19 -6.18 -2.98
N GLN A 38 -27.96 -6.58 -3.32
CA GLN A 38 -26.97 -5.61 -3.79
C GLN A 38 -27.48 -5.08 -5.13
N GLU A 39 -27.74 -3.77 -5.20
CA GLU A 39 -28.10 -3.12 -6.45
C GLU A 39 -27.00 -3.41 -7.48
N GLY A 40 -27.40 -3.90 -8.65
CA GLY A 40 -26.49 -4.54 -9.61
C GLY A 40 -25.44 -3.56 -10.14
N VAL A 41 -24.27 -3.50 -9.50
CA VAL A 41 -23.16 -2.63 -9.90
C VAL A 41 -22.69 -3.08 -11.28
N LYS A 42 -23.10 -2.33 -12.30
CA LYS A 42 -22.92 -2.69 -13.70
C LYS A 42 -21.44 -2.74 -14.04
N VAL A 43 -20.94 -3.94 -14.34
CA VAL A 43 -19.60 -4.14 -14.87
C VAL A 43 -19.51 -3.49 -16.26
N GLN A 44 -18.43 -2.76 -16.50
CA GLN A 44 -18.18 -2.02 -17.74
C GLN A 44 -16.84 -2.41 -18.35
N LYS A 45 -16.70 -2.30 -19.67
CA LYS A 45 -15.45 -2.55 -20.39
C LYS A 45 -14.60 -1.28 -20.40
N HIS A 46 -13.29 -1.38 -20.18
CA HIS A 46 -12.39 -0.23 -20.28
C HIS A 46 -12.30 0.23 -21.75
N CYS A 47 -12.47 1.53 -22.01
CA CYS A 47 -12.45 2.07 -23.38
C CYS A 47 -11.14 1.78 -24.13
N ASP A 48 -10.00 2.01 -23.47
CA ASP A 48 -8.68 1.92 -24.12
C ASP A 48 -8.03 0.52 -24.05
N PHE A 49 -8.57 -0.37 -23.21
CA PHE A 49 -7.89 -1.61 -22.77
C PHE A 49 -8.81 -2.83 -22.78
N TYR A 50 -9.64 -2.90 -23.83
CA TYR A 50 -10.51 -4.04 -24.12
C TYR A 50 -10.29 -4.46 -25.59
N PHE A 51 -9.21 -5.20 -25.84
CA PHE A 51 -8.77 -5.54 -27.19
C PHE A 51 -9.58 -6.68 -27.79
N ASP A 52 -9.97 -6.57 -29.07
CA ASP A 52 -10.77 -7.60 -29.76
C ASP A 52 -10.01 -8.92 -29.94
N ASP A 53 -8.68 -8.86 -30.10
CA ASP A 53 -7.77 -10.01 -30.20
C ASP A 53 -7.19 -10.47 -28.84
N GLY A 54 -7.50 -9.76 -27.75
CA GLY A 54 -7.07 -10.12 -26.40
C GLY A 54 -7.61 -11.50 -25.96
N ASN A 55 -6.79 -12.26 -25.24
CA ASN A 55 -7.06 -13.66 -24.87
C ASN A 55 -7.07 -13.93 -23.36
N VAL A 56 -7.07 -12.88 -22.52
CA VAL A 56 -7.42 -12.96 -21.10
C VAL A 56 -8.28 -11.76 -20.67
N ILE A 57 -9.34 -12.02 -19.92
CA ILE A 57 -10.24 -11.02 -19.36
C ILE A 57 -9.98 -10.89 -17.86
N ILE A 58 -9.58 -9.70 -17.45
CA ILE A 58 -9.27 -9.33 -16.07
C ILE A 58 -10.31 -8.31 -15.59
N ARG A 59 -10.83 -8.47 -14.36
CA ARG A 59 -11.72 -7.52 -13.71
C ARG A 59 -11.01 -6.85 -12.52
N VAL A 60 -11.05 -5.52 -12.49
CA VAL A 60 -10.63 -4.71 -11.33
C VAL A 60 -11.81 -3.83 -10.93
N GLU A 61 -12.23 -3.91 -9.67
CA GLU A 61 -13.46 -3.28 -9.15
C GLU A 61 -14.69 -3.60 -10.03
N ASN A 62 -15.13 -2.65 -10.87
CA ASN A 62 -16.28 -2.79 -11.77
C ASN A 62 -15.88 -2.65 -13.25
N THR A 63 -14.57 -2.64 -13.54
CA THR A 63 -14.02 -2.47 -14.88
C THR A 63 -13.39 -3.77 -15.36
N GLN A 64 -13.80 -4.22 -16.54
CA GLN A 64 -13.18 -5.33 -17.27
C GLN A 64 -12.18 -4.83 -18.30
N TYR A 65 -11.07 -5.55 -18.38
CA TYR A 65 -9.96 -5.35 -19.29
C TYR A 65 -9.79 -6.64 -20.08
N LYS A 66 -9.66 -6.56 -21.40
CA LYS A 66 -9.40 -7.72 -22.27
C LYS A 66 -8.04 -7.52 -22.92
N LEU A 67 -7.09 -8.38 -22.56
CA LEU A 67 -5.65 -8.14 -22.69
C LEU A 67 -4.95 -9.37 -23.29
N HIS A 68 -3.67 -9.20 -23.64
CA HIS A 68 -2.83 -10.26 -24.18
C HIS A 68 -2.07 -10.97 -23.06
N ARG A 69 -2.48 -12.22 -22.77
CA ARG A 69 -1.87 -13.10 -21.76
C ARG A 69 -0.34 -13.15 -21.88
N SER A 70 0.15 -13.34 -23.10
CA SER A 70 1.58 -13.48 -23.41
C SER A 70 2.42 -12.22 -23.13
N LEU A 71 1.82 -11.03 -23.10
CA LEU A 71 2.52 -9.80 -22.70
C LEU A 71 2.62 -9.70 -21.17
N LEU A 72 1.55 -10.06 -20.45
CA LEU A 72 1.54 -10.12 -18.99
C LEU A 72 2.54 -11.18 -18.49
N GLU A 73 2.51 -12.39 -19.04
CA GLU A 73 3.46 -13.48 -18.72
C GLU A 73 4.93 -13.14 -19.02
N ARG A 74 5.18 -12.30 -20.03
CA ARG A 74 6.53 -11.84 -20.40
C ARG A 74 7.11 -10.90 -19.35
N HIS A 75 6.30 -9.95 -18.87
CA HIS A 75 6.77 -8.86 -18.01
C HIS A 75 6.52 -9.08 -16.52
N SER A 76 5.71 -10.07 -16.13
CA SER A 76 5.40 -10.38 -14.73
C SER A 76 5.50 -11.90 -14.46
N PRO A 77 6.37 -12.33 -13.52
CA PRO A 77 6.35 -13.67 -12.95
C PRO A 77 5.00 -13.99 -12.28
N VAL A 78 4.41 -13.03 -11.56
CA VAL A 78 3.14 -13.21 -10.84
C VAL A 78 1.98 -13.56 -11.80
N PHE A 79 1.86 -12.86 -12.93
CA PHE A 79 0.87 -13.22 -13.95
C PHE A 79 1.18 -14.57 -14.61
N ARG A 80 2.46 -14.90 -14.83
CA ARG A 80 2.88 -16.20 -15.36
C ARG A 80 2.49 -17.36 -14.43
N GLU A 81 2.71 -17.22 -13.14
CA GLU A 81 2.29 -18.20 -12.13
C GLU A 81 0.75 -18.30 -12.07
N LEU A 82 0.06 -17.16 -12.01
CA LEU A 82 -1.41 -17.09 -11.97
C LEU A 82 -2.06 -17.88 -13.13
N PHE A 83 -1.56 -17.72 -14.36
CA PHE A 83 -2.11 -18.44 -15.53
C PHE A 83 -1.53 -19.86 -15.72
N THR A 84 -0.65 -20.33 -14.82
CA THR A 84 -0.09 -21.69 -14.80
C THR A 84 -0.78 -22.58 -13.75
N VAL A 85 -1.52 -21.99 -12.80
CA VAL A 85 -2.33 -22.74 -11.81
C VAL A 85 -3.32 -23.66 -12.56
N PRO A 86 -3.36 -24.98 -12.25
CA PRO A 86 -4.33 -25.89 -12.83
C PRO A 86 -5.76 -25.50 -12.45
N GLN A 87 -6.48 -24.91 -13.41
CA GLN A 87 -7.92 -24.69 -13.33
C GLN A 87 -8.64 -26.05 -13.20
N PRO A 88 -9.65 -26.18 -12.32
CA PRO A 88 -10.63 -27.26 -12.38
C PRO A 88 -11.16 -27.50 -13.79
N HIS A 89 -11.52 -28.74 -14.12
CA HIS A 89 -11.79 -29.17 -15.51
C HIS A 89 -12.91 -28.38 -16.25
N ASP A 90 -13.78 -27.67 -15.52
CA ASP A 90 -14.86 -26.86 -16.07
C ASP A 90 -14.67 -25.33 -15.91
N SER A 91 -13.59 -24.85 -15.26
CA SER A 91 -13.44 -23.41 -14.94
C SER A 91 -12.73 -22.60 -16.03
N SER A 92 -13.53 -21.87 -16.80
CA SER A 92 -13.15 -20.95 -17.87
C SER A 92 -12.61 -19.59 -17.39
N GLU A 93 -11.88 -19.55 -16.27
CA GLU A 93 -11.50 -18.29 -15.62
C GLU A 93 -10.60 -17.44 -16.52
N GLY A 94 -10.98 -16.18 -16.72
CA GLY A 94 -10.32 -15.24 -17.63
C GLY A 94 -10.61 -15.47 -19.11
N VAL A 95 -11.42 -16.46 -19.49
CA VAL A 95 -11.73 -16.78 -20.89
C VAL A 95 -13.04 -16.12 -21.35
N SER A 96 -13.97 -15.82 -20.43
CA SER A 96 -15.28 -15.23 -20.76
C SER A 96 -15.62 -14.00 -19.92
N GLU A 97 -16.57 -13.19 -20.41
CA GLU A 97 -17.04 -11.98 -19.74
C GLU A 97 -17.80 -12.28 -18.45
N ASP A 98 -18.45 -13.45 -18.36
CA ASP A 98 -19.14 -13.93 -17.16
C ASP A 98 -18.21 -14.52 -16.10
N ASN A 99 -16.99 -14.92 -16.49
CA ASN A 99 -16.00 -15.55 -15.61
C ASN A 99 -14.59 -14.92 -15.76
N PRO A 100 -14.42 -13.62 -15.46
CA PRO A 100 -13.12 -12.94 -15.55
C PRO A 100 -12.22 -13.25 -14.34
N ILE A 101 -10.90 -13.14 -14.52
CA ILE A 101 -9.96 -13.17 -13.39
C ILE A 101 -10.14 -11.89 -12.56
N VAL A 102 -10.56 -12.01 -11.30
CA VAL A 102 -10.87 -10.85 -10.45
C VAL A 102 -9.68 -10.47 -9.56
N LEU A 103 -9.20 -9.23 -9.67
CA LEU A 103 -8.09 -8.71 -8.87
C LEU A 103 -8.62 -7.84 -7.73
N PHE A 104 -8.39 -8.28 -6.49
CA PHE A 104 -8.88 -7.64 -5.27
C PHE A 104 -7.82 -6.71 -4.63
N GLY A 105 -8.26 -5.66 -3.94
CA GLY A 105 -7.35 -4.72 -3.25
C GLY A 105 -6.60 -3.75 -4.18
N ILE A 106 -7.19 -3.45 -5.34
CA ILE A 106 -6.61 -2.60 -6.39
C ILE A 106 -7.71 -1.68 -6.93
N GLN A 107 -7.41 -0.39 -7.10
CA GLN A 107 -8.28 0.52 -7.83
C GLN A 107 -8.09 0.34 -9.35
N ALA A 108 -9.18 0.38 -10.12
CA ALA A 108 -9.14 0.28 -11.58
C ALA A 108 -8.24 1.37 -12.20
N THR A 109 -8.26 2.58 -11.64
CA THR A 109 -7.35 3.69 -11.99
C THR A 109 -5.87 3.31 -11.90
N ASN A 110 -5.45 2.63 -10.83
CA ASN A 110 -4.07 2.22 -10.61
C ASN A 110 -3.65 1.08 -11.54
N PHE A 111 -4.57 0.18 -11.89
CA PHE A 111 -4.31 -0.84 -12.92
C PHE A 111 -4.21 -0.24 -14.33
N THR A 112 -5.14 0.66 -14.68
CA THR A 112 -5.09 1.46 -15.93
C THR A 112 -3.78 2.23 -16.09
N ARG A 113 -3.22 2.80 -15.00
CA ARG A 113 -1.90 3.47 -15.01
C ARG A 113 -0.75 2.53 -15.37
N LEU A 114 -0.74 1.30 -14.85
CA LEU A 114 0.24 0.27 -15.24
C LEU A 114 0.07 -0.15 -16.70
N LEU A 115 -1.17 -0.37 -17.14
CA LEU A 115 -1.47 -0.78 -18.52
C LEU A 115 -1.00 0.25 -19.55
N ARG A 116 -1.02 1.55 -19.24
CA ARG A 116 -0.45 2.60 -20.11
C ARG A 116 1.05 2.46 -20.40
N LEU A 117 1.81 1.73 -19.59
CA LEU A 117 3.22 1.44 -19.86
C LEU A 117 3.45 0.11 -20.61
N LEU A 118 2.52 -0.84 -20.48
CA LEU A 118 2.55 -2.11 -21.22
C LEU A 118 1.95 -1.97 -22.63
N TYR A 119 0.94 -1.12 -22.76
CA TYR A 119 0.18 -0.80 -23.97
C TYR A 119 0.20 0.74 -24.19
N PRO A 120 1.36 1.33 -24.55
CA PRO A 120 1.45 2.76 -24.79
C PRO A 120 0.61 3.17 -26.02
N PRO A 121 -0.26 4.18 -25.91
CA PRO A 121 -1.18 4.56 -26.99
C PRO A 121 -0.47 5.17 -28.21
N VAL A 122 0.72 5.74 -27.99
CA VAL A 122 1.67 6.15 -29.02
C VAL A 122 3.03 5.58 -28.63
N LEU A 123 3.72 4.94 -29.58
CA LEU A 123 5.03 4.34 -29.30
C LEU A 123 6.04 5.41 -28.85
N ALA A 124 6.78 5.11 -27.79
CA ALA A 124 7.70 6.00 -27.09
C ALA A 124 7.08 7.23 -26.39
N ASP A 125 5.75 7.39 -26.38
CA ASP A 125 5.08 8.33 -25.48
C ASP A 125 4.93 7.75 -24.06
N CYS A 126 4.84 8.64 -23.07
CA CYS A 126 4.65 8.30 -21.67
C CYS A 126 3.79 9.40 -21.01
N PRO A 127 2.44 9.32 -21.13
CA PRO A 127 1.51 10.35 -20.69
C PRO A 127 1.26 10.31 -19.17
N ILE A 128 2.33 10.19 -18.39
CA ILE A 128 2.35 10.06 -16.93
C ILE A 128 3.12 11.25 -16.37
N ALA A 129 2.37 12.22 -15.84
CA ALA A 129 2.89 13.55 -15.53
C ALA A 129 3.13 13.79 -14.04
N THR A 130 2.41 13.08 -13.16
CA THR A 130 2.38 13.40 -11.72
C THR A 130 3.17 12.42 -10.86
N VAL A 131 3.63 12.89 -9.71
CA VAL A 131 4.34 12.08 -8.71
C VAL A 131 3.45 10.95 -8.18
N ASP A 132 2.16 11.23 -7.95
CA ASP A 132 1.20 10.23 -7.45
C ASP A 132 0.90 9.12 -8.48
N GLU A 133 0.95 9.44 -9.79
CA GLU A 133 0.90 8.41 -10.83
C GLU A 133 2.18 7.56 -10.84
N TRP A 134 3.37 8.16 -10.73
CA TRP A 134 4.62 7.41 -10.65
C TRP A 134 4.72 6.53 -9.41
N MET A 135 4.22 7.00 -8.25
CA MET A 135 4.10 6.17 -7.04
C MET A 135 3.09 5.04 -7.26
N SER A 136 1.90 5.32 -7.78
CA SER A 136 0.89 4.30 -8.12
C SER A 136 1.43 3.23 -9.09
N ILE A 137 2.28 3.61 -10.05
CA ILE A 137 2.89 2.69 -11.02
C ILE A 137 3.97 1.85 -10.34
N PHE A 138 4.82 2.46 -9.51
CA PHE A 138 5.79 1.71 -8.70
C PHE A 138 5.06 0.68 -7.82
N GLU A 139 3.99 1.05 -7.11
CA GLU A 139 3.22 0.12 -6.27
C GLU A 139 2.65 -1.06 -7.07
N GLN A 140 2.17 -0.82 -8.30
CA GLN A 140 1.67 -1.92 -9.14
C GLN A 140 2.82 -2.76 -9.72
N ALA A 141 3.93 -2.15 -10.14
CA ALA A 141 5.07 -2.88 -10.67
C ALA A 141 5.74 -3.76 -9.58
N ASP A 142 5.84 -3.26 -8.35
CA ASP A 142 6.28 -4.01 -7.17
C ASP A 142 5.34 -5.20 -6.88
N ARG A 143 4.02 -4.94 -6.79
CA ARG A 143 2.97 -5.96 -6.61
C ARG A 143 2.99 -7.08 -7.66
N TRP A 144 3.28 -6.76 -8.92
CA TRP A 144 3.30 -7.72 -10.02
C TRP A 144 4.69 -8.25 -10.38
N GLN A 145 5.74 -7.87 -9.63
CA GLN A 145 7.15 -8.22 -9.92
C GLN A 145 7.56 -7.84 -11.37
N MET A 146 7.13 -6.65 -11.82
CA MET A 146 7.50 -6.07 -13.11
C MET A 146 8.76 -5.19 -12.93
N ASP A 147 9.89 -5.82 -12.59
CA ASP A 147 11.09 -5.14 -12.08
C ASP A 147 11.55 -3.94 -12.93
N TYR A 148 11.56 -4.08 -14.26
CA TYR A 148 11.93 -2.98 -15.16
C TYR A 148 11.01 -1.75 -15.04
N LEU A 149 9.70 -1.95 -14.83
CA LEU A 149 8.74 -0.85 -14.61
C LEU A 149 8.89 -0.26 -13.20
N ARG A 150 9.23 -1.10 -12.21
CA ARG A 150 9.52 -0.70 -10.83
C ARG A 150 10.76 0.20 -10.76
N GLU A 151 11.84 -0.19 -11.43
CA GLU A 151 13.07 0.60 -11.57
C GLU A 151 12.84 1.90 -12.36
N CYS A 152 12.12 1.83 -13.48
CA CYS A 152 11.76 3.00 -14.28
C CYS A 152 10.97 4.04 -13.45
N ALA A 153 9.94 3.58 -12.72
CA ALA A 153 9.16 4.44 -11.84
C ALA A 153 10.02 5.02 -10.70
N LEU A 154 10.90 4.22 -10.09
CA LEU A 154 11.81 4.70 -9.05
C LEU A 154 12.81 5.76 -9.57
N ALA A 155 13.33 5.60 -10.79
CA ALA A 155 14.20 6.60 -11.42
C ALA A 155 13.47 7.94 -11.66
N ARG A 156 12.19 7.87 -12.03
CA ARG A 156 11.32 9.05 -12.16
C ARG A 156 11.03 9.70 -10.81
N LEU A 157 10.74 8.91 -9.77
CA LEU A 157 10.51 9.41 -8.41
C LEU A 157 11.76 10.02 -7.77
N ARG A 158 12.96 9.45 -7.99
CA ARG A 158 14.25 10.04 -7.58
C ARG A 158 14.52 11.39 -8.24
N SER A 159 14.08 11.57 -9.49
CA SER A 159 14.19 12.82 -10.25
C SER A 159 13.07 13.83 -9.96
N SER A 160 12.10 13.52 -9.09
CA SER A 160 10.91 14.34 -8.82
C SER A 160 10.89 14.89 -7.39
N TYR A 161 10.25 16.05 -7.18
CA TYR A 161 9.98 16.52 -5.82
C TYR A 161 8.80 15.75 -5.20
N VAL A 162 9.11 14.87 -4.27
CA VAL A 162 8.13 14.15 -3.43
C VAL A 162 8.07 14.84 -2.07
N ARG A 163 6.87 15.14 -1.53
CA ARG A 163 6.68 15.70 -0.17
C ARG A 163 7.55 14.92 0.84
N PRO A 164 8.39 15.56 1.68
CA PRO A 164 9.42 14.85 2.46
C PRO A 164 8.89 13.71 3.35
N VAL A 165 7.78 13.93 4.03
CA VAL A 165 7.12 12.91 4.86
C VAL A 165 6.61 11.75 4.02
N HIS A 166 5.93 12.02 2.91
CA HIS A 166 5.46 11.01 1.97
C HIS A 166 6.65 10.22 1.36
N LYS A 167 7.76 10.89 1.02
CA LYS A 167 8.98 10.24 0.52
C LYS A 167 9.59 9.29 1.55
N LEU A 168 9.71 9.73 2.80
CA LEU A 168 10.20 8.92 3.92
C LEU A 168 9.34 7.66 4.08
N LEU A 169 8.01 7.83 4.09
CA LEU A 169 7.06 6.72 4.23
C LEU A 169 7.16 5.74 3.04
N PHE A 170 7.22 6.25 1.82
CA PHE A 170 7.29 5.45 0.60
C PHE A 170 8.60 4.64 0.51
N TRP A 171 9.76 5.27 0.72
CA TRP A 171 11.05 4.57 0.75
C TRP A 171 11.11 3.52 1.87
N THR A 172 10.57 3.83 3.05
CA THR A 172 10.55 2.89 4.18
C THR A 172 9.64 1.68 3.89
N ARG A 173 8.43 1.92 3.35
CA ARG A 173 7.43 0.90 3.01
C ARG A 173 7.95 -0.10 1.96
N TYR A 174 8.72 0.38 0.99
CA TYR A 174 9.24 -0.44 -0.12
C TYR A 174 10.73 -0.83 0.04
N ASN A 175 11.25 -0.71 1.27
CA ASN A 175 12.62 -1.07 1.66
C ASN A 175 13.70 -0.53 0.69
N LEU A 176 13.54 0.73 0.30
CA LEU A 176 14.46 1.44 -0.61
C LEU A 176 15.69 1.96 0.17
N PRO A 177 16.82 2.24 -0.52
CA PRO A 177 18.08 2.57 0.14
C PRO A 177 17.96 3.80 1.07
N LEU A 178 18.14 3.60 2.37
CA LEU A 178 17.87 4.62 3.40
C LEU A 178 18.84 5.81 3.36
N ASN A 179 20.00 5.67 2.72
CA ASN A 179 20.92 6.76 2.43
C ASN A 179 20.29 7.82 1.48
N GLU A 180 19.37 7.43 0.61
CA GLU A 180 18.62 8.37 -0.26
C GLU A 180 17.64 9.27 0.51
N LEU A 181 17.31 8.89 1.75
CA LEU A 181 16.47 9.69 2.65
C LEU A 181 17.26 10.71 3.47
N ILE A 182 18.59 10.69 3.48
CA ILE A 182 19.38 11.60 4.32
C ILE A 182 19.10 13.09 3.97
N PRO A 183 19.03 13.52 2.70
CA PRO A 183 18.56 14.87 2.35
C PRO A 183 17.13 15.15 2.81
N THR A 184 16.25 14.15 2.77
CA THR A 184 14.84 14.25 3.20
C THR A 184 14.71 14.42 4.71
N TYR A 185 15.52 13.71 5.50
CA TYR A 185 15.65 13.94 6.94
C TYR A 185 16.21 15.34 7.22
N MET A 186 17.24 15.80 6.48
CA MET A 186 17.80 17.15 6.62
C MET A 186 16.74 18.24 6.36
N GLU A 187 15.89 18.09 5.34
CA GLU A 187 14.76 19.00 5.06
C GLU A 187 13.76 19.02 6.24
N ILE A 188 13.33 17.84 6.71
CA ILE A 188 12.36 17.72 7.83
C ILE A 188 12.89 18.30 9.15
N ILE A 189 14.17 18.09 9.49
CA ILE A 189 14.73 18.56 10.76
C ILE A 189 15.20 20.02 10.72
N SER A 190 15.45 20.60 9.55
CA SER A 190 15.92 21.98 9.41
C SER A 190 14.84 23.00 9.04
N ARG A 191 13.67 22.58 8.51
CA ARG A 191 12.55 23.48 8.19
C ARG A 191 12.03 24.23 9.44
N SER A 192 11.49 25.44 9.27
CA SER A 192 11.04 26.27 10.40
C SER A 192 9.78 25.73 11.09
N GLN A 193 8.84 25.14 10.35
CA GLN A 193 7.60 24.59 10.92
C GLN A 193 7.80 23.23 11.60
N PRO A 194 7.15 22.96 12.75
CA PRO A 194 7.07 21.61 13.33
C PRO A 194 6.30 20.65 12.40
N LEU A 195 6.22 19.36 12.73
CA LEU A 195 5.29 18.43 12.07
C LEU A 195 3.85 18.92 12.24
N SER A 196 3.05 18.81 11.17
CA SER A 196 1.59 18.96 11.26
C SER A 196 0.97 17.74 11.97
N LEU A 197 -0.30 17.84 12.38
CA LEU A 197 -1.02 16.70 12.93
C LEU A 197 -1.15 15.57 11.89
N GLU A 198 -1.52 15.92 10.66
CA GLU A 198 -1.57 15.02 9.48
C GLU A 198 -0.24 14.26 9.29
N GLU A 199 0.88 14.98 9.22
CA GLU A 199 2.20 14.35 9.06
C GLU A 199 2.58 13.45 10.26
N ALA A 200 2.20 13.84 11.48
CA ALA A 200 2.50 13.06 12.69
C ALA A 200 1.63 11.80 12.81
N GLU A 201 0.41 11.83 12.28
CA GLU A 201 -0.48 10.68 12.15
C GLU A 201 0.03 9.72 11.05
N GLU A 202 0.44 10.23 9.88
CA GLU A 202 1.05 9.45 8.80
C GLU A 202 2.36 8.76 9.23
N LEU A 203 3.25 9.50 9.93
CA LEU A 203 4.53 8.98 10.45
C LEU A 203 4.36 8.03 11.64
N GLY A 204 3.24 8.14 12.35
CA GLY A 204 3.03 7.51 13.64
C GLY A 204 3.93 8.08 14.76
N LEU A 205 3.61 7.70 16.00
CA LEU A 205 4.30 8.19 17.20
C LEU A 205 5.83 7.94 17.20
N PRO A 206 6.37 6.76 16.83
CA PRO A 206 7.81 6.50 16.97
C PRO A 206 8.69 7.39 16.08
N MET A 207 8.28 7.63 14.83
CA MET A 207 9.03 8.49 13.92
C MET A 207 8.82 9.97 14.24
N SER A 208 7.60 10.36 14.64
CA SER A 208 7.31 11.73 15.09
C SER A 208 8.15 12.13 16.31
N VAL A 209 8.31 11.24 17.29
CA VAL A 209 9.17 11.47 18.47
C VAL A 209 10.64 11.58 18.07
N LYS A 210 11.14 10.71 17.19
CA LYS A 210 12.52 10.82 16.67
C LYS A 210 12.76 12.12 15.91
N ILE A 211 11.82 12.55 15.08
CA ILE A 211 11.92 13.82 14.33
C ILE A 211 11.91 15.02 15.29
N ALA A 212 11.07 15.02 16.33
CA ALA A 212 11.10 16.05 17.38
C ALA A 212 12.46 16.08 18.10
N GLN A 213 12.96 14.92 18.54
CA GLN A 213 14.27 14.79 19.19
C GLN A 213 15.41 15.30 18.30
N ALA A 214 15.39 14.98 17.01
CA ALA A 214 16.38 15.48 16.06
C ALA A 214 16.31 17.00 15.89
N ARG A 215 15.11 17.59 15.80
CA ARG A 215 14.90 19.04 15.73
C ARG A 215 15.42 19.77 16.98
N ASP A 216 15.20 19.20 18.17
CA ASP A 216 15.72 19.76 19.42
C ASP A 216 17.26 19.73 19.47
N LEU A 217 17.90 18.68 18.91
CA LEU A 217 19.35 18.65 18.74
C LEU A 217 19.83 19.70 17.72
N VAL A 218 19.13 19.91 16.61
CA VAL A 218 19.45 20.96 15.61
C VAL A 218 19.41 22.36 16.23
N HIS A 219 18.47 22.62 17.14
CA HIS A 219 18.43 23.85 17.93
C HIS A 219 19.58 23.92 18.95
N LYS A 220 19.77 22.87 19.76
CA LYS A 220 20.77 22.82 20.85
C LYS A 220 22.22 22.91 20.36
N GLU A 221 22.52 22.27 19.24
CA GLU A 221 23.86 22.21 18.63
C GLU A 221 24.10 23.41 17.69
N GLY A 222 23.10 24.29 17.52
CA GLY A 222 23.23 25.53 16.74
C GLY A 222 23.25 25.35 15.23
N ALA A 223 22.84 24.17 14.73
CA ALA A 223 22.76 23.86 13.29
C ALA A 223 21.52 24.46 12.60
N CYS A 224 20.57 25.02 13.36
CA CYS A 224 19.38 25.69 12.84
C CYS A 224 19.71 26.98 12.05
N GLN A 225 19.67 26.87 10.71
CA GLN A 225 19.87 27.97 9.76
C GLN A 225 18.91 29.18 9.96
N PHE A 226 17.72 28.95 10.51
CA PHE A 226 16.73 30.01 10.80
C PHE A 226 16.93 30.70 12.16
N CYS A 227 17.67 30.08 13.09
CA CYS A 227 17.74 30.53 14.49
C CYS A 227 18.88 31.54 14.74
N LYS A 228 19.90 31.56 13.89
CA LYS A 228 20.99 32.54 13.88
C LYS A 228 21.35 32.80 12.42
N GLY A 229 21.15 34.03 11.95
CA GLY A 229 21.14 34.36 10.52
C GLY A 229 22.50 34.20 9.82
N GLY A 230 22.76 33.01 9.28
CA GLY A 230 23.93 32.75 8.44
C GLY A 230 24.05 31.28 8.03
N PHE A 231 24.08 31.02 6.72
CA PHE A 231 24.43 29.70 6.19
C PHE A 231 25.87 29.33 6.61
N SER A 232 26.08 28.08 7.03
CA SER A 232 27.40 27.58 7.37
C SER A 232 27.57 26.13 6.95
N VAL A 233 28.69 25.81 6.30
CA VAL A 233 29.11 24.43 5.93
C VAL A 233 29.37 23.55 7.17
N LYS A 234 29.29 24.11 8.39
CA LYS A 234 29.21 23.35 9.64
C LYS A 234 27.83 22.73 9.89
N GLY A 235 26.76 23.32 9.32
CA GLY A 235 25.38 22.88 9.45
C GLY A 235 25.19 21.46 8.91
N ASP A 236 25.43 21.23 7.63
CA ASP A 236 25.14 19.95 6.96
C ASP A 236 25.81 18.75 7.62
N ARG A 237 27.07 18.90 8.10
CA ARG A 237 27.77 17.86 8.86
C ARG A 237 27.17 17.63 10.26
N ALA A 238 26.68 18.69 10.92
CA ALA A 238 25.96 18.55 12.19
C ALA A 238 24.59 17.89 11.98
N LEU A 239 23.83 18.29 10.95
CA LEU A 239 22.57 17.64 10.56
C LEU A 239 22.80 16.15 10.28
N GLY A 240 23.86 15.82 9.52
CA GLY A 240 24.24 14.43 9.25
C GLY A 240 24.51 13.61 10.52
N SER A 241 25.36 14.14 11.42
CA SER A 241 25.66 13.45 12.70
C SER A 241 24.42 13.30 13.59
N ILE A 242 23.50 14.28 13.60
CA ILE A 242 22.21 14.18 14.30
C ILE A 242 21.34 13.07 13.68
N ILE A 243 21.31 12.95 12.35
CA ILE A 243 20.54 11.90 11.64
C ILE A 243 21.08 10.51 11.98
N GLU A 244 22.40 10.33 11.92
CA GLU A 244 23.08 9.09 12.31
C GLU A 244 22.76 8.72 13.77
N ARG A 245 22.87 9.68 14.70
CA ARG A 245 22.60 9.49 16.14
C ARG A 245 21.15 9.15 16.48
N VAL A 246 20.16 9.64 15.73
CA VAL A 246 18.72 9.50 16.07
C VAL A 246 18.02 8.41 15.25
N PHE A 247 18.41 8.25 13.98
CA PHE A 247 17.79 7.29 13.06
C PHE A 247 18.65 6.04 12.81
N GLY A 248 19.94 6.06 13.18
CA GLY A 248 20.87 4.93 12.96
C GLY A 248 21.29 4.76 11.51
N LEU A 249 21.21 5.84 10.70
CA LEU A 249 21.51 5.80 9.28
C LEU A 249 22.98 6.15 9.03
N PRO A 250 23.78 5.29 8.37
CA PRO A 250 25.15 5.62 8.00
C PRO A 250 25.14 6.76 6.98
N LEU A 251 26.05 7.72 7.15
CA LEU A 251 26.18 8.84 6.23
C LEU A 251 26.67 8.38 4.85
N PRO A 252 26.32 9.07 3.75
CA PRO A 252 26.87 8.75 2.44
C PRO A 252 28.37 9.04 2.48
N ASP A 253 29.18 8.04 2.15
CA ASP A 253 30.63 8.20 2.12
C ASP A 253 30.98 9.21 1.01
N PRO A 254 31.70 10.32 1.30
CA PRO A 254 32.02 11.33 0.30
C PRO A 254 32.93 10.82 -0.84
N SER A 255 33.43 9.58 -0.76
CA SER A 255 34.12 8.88 -1.84
C SER A 255 33.19 8.13 -2.83
N SER A 256 31.91 7.92 -2.51
CA SER A 256 31.00 7.14 -3.36
C SER A 256 30.38 7.98 -4.49
N THR A 257 31.16 8.21 -5.55
CA THR A 257 30.66 8.76 -6.83
C THR A 257 29.60 7.81 -7.42
N PRO A 258 28.42 8.29 -7.85
CA PRO A 258 27.50 7.47 -8.64
C PRO A 258 28.08 7.19 -10.03
N ALA A 259 27.86 5.97 -10.52
CA ALA A 259 28.18 5.53 -11.88
C ALA A 259 26.92 5.53 -12.77
#